data_AF-A0A9E3DJP5-F1
#
_entry.id   AF-A0A9E3DJP5-F1
#
_cell.length_a   1.000
_cell.length_b   1.000
_cell.length_c   1.000
_cell.angle_alpha   90.00
_cell.angle_beta   90.00
_cell.angle_gamma   90.00
#
_symmetry.space_group_name_H-M   'P 1'
#
loop_
_entity.id
_entity.type
_entity.pdbx_description
1 polymer ?
#
loop_
_entity_poly.entity_id
_entity_poly.type
_entity_poly.pdbx_seq_one_letter_code
_entity_poly.pdbx_strand_id
1 'polypeptide(L)'
;MLDMKTTIEVPDELYRRAKAEAALRGRKLRDLVEDGLRLVLDGANKTRRPPSLGSLTKRARGMIDSGVPDLASNPRHLKGFGRDDRGHRR
;
A
#
# COMPACT_ATOMS: atom_id res chain seq x y z
N MET A 1 8.25 -14.74 20.74
CA MET A 1 7.97 -15.15 19.34
C MET A 1 9.07 -16.12 18.95
N LEU A 2 8.74 -17.27 18.37
CA LEU A 2 9.74 -18.26 17.98
C LEU A 2 10.39 -17.82 16.66
N ASP A 3 11.71 -17.67 16.67
CA ASP A 3 12.48 -17.41 15.46
C ASP A 3 12.86 -18.73 14.79
N MET A 4 12.53 -18.87 13.50
CA MET A 4 12.99 -19.99 12.69
C MET A 4 14.35 -19.68 12.07
N LYS A 5 15.21 -20.70 11.97
CA LYS A 5 16.47 -20.61 11.21
C LYS A 5 16.25 -21.20 9.83
N THR A 6 16.64 -20.45 8.81
CA THR A 6 16.56 -20.88 7.41
C THR A 6 17.93 -20.73 6.78
N THR A 7 18.36 -21.75 6.05
CA THR A 7 19.58 -21.70 5.23
C THR A 7 19.17 -21.36 3.80
N ILE A 8 19.78 -20.34 3.23
CA ILE A 8 19.55 -19.91 1.84
C ILE A 8 20.89 -19.80 1.12
N GLU A 9 20.90 -20.14 -0.16
CA GLU A 9 22.05 -19.90 -1.03
C GLU A 9 22.01 -18.47 -1.54
N VAL A 10 23.12 -17.73 -1.36
CA VAL A 10 23.24 -16.33 -1.78
C VAL A 10 24.53 -16.21 -2.59
N PRO A 11 24.50 -15.56 -3.78
CA PRO A 11 25.72 -15.29 -4.54
C PRO A 11 26.76 -14.56 -3.67
N ASP A 12 28.03 -14.98 -3.73
CA ASP A 12 29.10 -14.44 -2.87
C ASP A 12 29.19 -12.91 -2.96
N GLU A 13 29.09 -12.35 -4.17
CA GLU A 13 29.11 -10.91 -4.38
C GLU A 13 27.98 -10.19 -3.63
N LEU A 14 26.77 -10.75 -3.66
CA LEU A 14 25.62 -10.19 -2.97
C LEU A 14 25.79 -10.30 -1.45
N TYR A 15 26.31 -11.42 -0.95
CA TYR A 15 26.62 -11.60 0.46
C TYR A 15 27.65 -10.58 0.95
N ARG A 16 28.74 -10.37 0.20
CA ARG A 16 29.78 -9.38 0.55
C ARG A 16 29.22 -7.96 0.63
N ARG A 17 28.43 -7.57 -0.37
CA ARG A 17 27.78 -6.24 -0.40
C ARG A 17 26.83 -6.07 0.78
N ALA A 18 25.97 -7.04 1.05
CA ALA A 18 25.04 -6.99 2.17
C ALA A 18 25.75 -6.92 3.53
N LYS A 19 26.84 -7.68 3.69
CA LYS A 19 27.65 -7.67 4.93
C LYS A 19 28.36 -6.34 5.14
N ALA A 20 28.93 -5.76 4.08
CA ALA A 20 29.54 -4.43 4.13
C ALA A 20 28.51 -3.36 4.52
N GLU A 21 27.32 -3.39 3.89
CA GLU A 21 26.23 -2.46 4.21
C GLU A 21 25.77 -2.58 5.67
N ALA A 22 25.62 -3.81 6.17
CA ALA A 22 25.25 -4.05 7.56
C ALA A 22 26.30 -3.52 8.54
N ALA A 23 27.58 -3.71 8.23
CA ALA A 23 28.69 -3.18 9.03
C ALA A 23 28.73 -1.66 9.04
N LEU A 24 28.60 -1.01 7.87
CA LEU A 24 28.55 0.45 7.75
C LEU A 24 27.39 1.07 8.53
N ARG A 25 26.26 0.36 8.60
CA ARG A 25 25.07 0.80 9.38
C ARG A 25 25.10 0.36 10.85
N GLY A 26 26.15 -0.32 11.30
CA GLY A 26 26.25 -0.80 12.69
C GLY A 26 25.16 -1.80 13.10
N ARG A 27 24.65 -2.59 12.15
CA ARG A 27 23.53 -3.53 12.38
C ARG A 27 23.89 -4.96 11.97
N LYS A 28 23.10 -5.95 12.42
CA LYS A 28 23.35 -7.36 12.06
C LYS A 28 22.85 -7.62 10.63
N LEU A 29 23.55 -8.51 9.92
CA LEU A 29 23.12 -8.97 8.60
C LEU A 29 21.70 -9.57 8.62
N ARG A 30 21.36 -10.30 9.70
CA ARG A 30 20.02 -10.84 9.92
C ARG A 30 18.94 -9.74 9.84
N ASP A 31 19.17 -8.61 10.51
CA ASP A 31 18.20 -7.52 10.56
C ASP A 31 18.04 -6.87 9.18
N LEU A 32 19.15 -6.74 8.42
CA LEU A 32 19.12 -6.25 7.05
C LEU A 32 18.31 -7.18 6.12
N VAL A 33 18.48 -8.49 6.26
CA VAL A 33 17.75 -9.50 5.49
C VAL A 33 16.26 -9.49 5.87
N GLU A 34 15.93 -9.39 7.15
CA GLU A 34 14.54 -9.29 7.63
C GLU A 34 13.83 -8.05 7.07
N ASP A 35 14.48 -6.89 7.09
CA ASP A 35 13.93 -5.66 6.51
C ASP A 35 13.72 -5.80 5.01
N GLY A 36 14.69 -6.39 4.29
CA GLY A 36 14.56 -6.67 2.87
C GLY A 36 13.34 -7.54 2.55
N LEU A 37 13.16 -8.64 3.30
CA LEU A 37 11.99 -9.52 3.17
C LEU A 37 10.68 -8.77 3.45
N ARG A 38 10.63 -7.97 4.52
CA ARG A 38 9.45 -7.18 4.87
C ARG A 38 9.09 -6.18 3.77
N LEU A 39 10.07 -5.48 3.19
CA LEU A 39 9.85 -4.53 2.09
C LEU A 39 9.26 -5.20 0.85
N VAL A 40 9.74 -6.40 0.50
CA VAL A 40 9.20 -7.16 -0.64
C VAL A 40 7.76 -7.59 -0.38
N LEU A 41 7.48 -8.14 0.81
CA LEU A 41 6.14 -8.62 1.17
C LEU A 41 5.12 -7.48 1.32
N ASP A 42 5.50 -6.38 1.94
CA ASP A 42 4.66 -5.19 2.09
C ASP A 42 4.44 -4.47 0.76
N GLY A 43 5.48 -4.42 -0.08
CA GLY A 43 5.41 -3.88 -1.45
C GLY A 43 4.49 -4.70 -2.35
N ALA A 44 4.55 -6.03 -2.25
CA ALA A 44 3.67 -6.95 -2.97
C ALA A 44 2.19 -6.79 -2.58
N ASN A 45 1.91 -6.34 -1.35
CA ASN A 45 0.54 -6.03 -0.93
C ASN A 45 0.02 -4.68 -1.50
N LYS A 46 0.91 -3.72 -1.77
CA LYS A 46 0.50 -2.41 -2.33
C LYS A 46 0.09 -2.48 -3.80
N THR A 47 0.59 -3.45 -4.56
CA THR A 47 0.21 -3.65 -5.98
C THR A 47 -1.20 -4.24 -6.13
N ARG A 48 -1.80 -4.79 -5.07
CA ARG A 48 -3.19 -5.24 -5.02
C ARG A 48 -4.14 -4.21 -4.39
N ARG A 49 -3.84 -2.90 -4.50
CA ARG A 49 -4.87 -1.92 -4.18
C ARG A 49 -6.06 -2.12 -5.13
N PRO A 50 -7.27 -2.37 -4.61
CA PRO A 50 -8.44 -2.40 -5.47
C PRO A 50 -8.52 -1.07 -6.22
N PRO A 51 -8.97 -1.08 -7.48
CA PRO A 51 -9.11 0.14 -8.26
C PRO A 51 -9.93 1.14 -7.45
N SER A 52 -9.44 2.38 -7.34
CA SER A 52 -10.18 3.44 -6.64
C SER A 52 -11.53 3.66 -7.32
N LEU A 53 -12.54 4.09 -6.57
CA LEU A 53 -13.84 4.41 -7.14
C LEU A 53 -13.72 5.38 -8.33
N GLY A 54 -12.86 6.40 -8.21
CA GLY A 54 -12.57 7.33 -9.31
C GLY A 54 -11.90 6.68 -10.55
N SER A 55 -11.12 5.62 -10.37
CA SER A 55 -10.56 4.87 -11.51
C SER A 55 -11.63 4.04 -12.23
N LEU A 56 -12.53 3.40 -11.47
CA LEU A 56 -13.65 2.62 -12.02
C LEU A 56 -14.66 3.53 -12.75
N THR A 57 -14.95 4.70 -12.18
CA THR A 57 -15.95 5.64 -12.73
C THR A 57 -15.37 6.65 -13.72
N LYS A 58 -14.08 6.56 -14.07
CA LYS A 58 -13.40 7.53 -14.95
C LYS A 58 -14.14 7.73 -16.29
N ARG A 59 -14.68 6.67 -16.87
CA ARG A 59 -15.45 6.72 -18.13
C ARG A 59 -16.87 7.26 -17.98
N ALA A 60 -17.43 7.20 -16.78
CA ALA A 60 -18.78 7.70 -16.49
C ALA A 60 -18.79 9.19 -16.13
N ARG A 61 -17.63 9.79 -15.85
CA ARG A 61 -17.53 11.21 -15.50
C ARG A 61 -17.93 12.09 -16.69
N GLY A 62 -19.03 12.84 -16.55
CA GLY A 62 -19.56 13.69 -17.61
C GLY A 62 -20.42 12.95 -18.65
N MET A 63 -20.86 11.71 -18.36
CA MET A 63 -21.74 10.94 -19.24
C MET A 63 -23.13 11.57 -19.41
N ILE A 64 -23.52 12.45 -18.49
CA ILE A 64 -24.80 13.16 -18.52
C ILE A 64 -24.51 14.65 -18.51
N ASP A 65 -24.98 15.36 -19.53
CA ASP A 65 -25.10 16.82 -19.51
C ASP A 65 -26.44 17.18 -18.84
N SER A 66 -26.36 17.62 -17.59
CA SER A 66 -27.54 18.02 -16.82
C SER A 66 -27.96 19.46 -17.09
N GLY A 67 -27.16 20.25 -17.81
CA GLY A 67 -27.29 21.71 -17.86
C GLY A 67 -27.01 22.43 -16.53
N VAL A 68 -26.60 21.70 -15.48
CA VAL A 68 -26.30 22.26 -14.16
C VAL A 68 -24.78 22.24 -13.93
N PRO A 69 -24.13 23.42 -13.74
CA PRO A 69 -22.67 23.53 -13.65
C PRO A 69 -22.03 22.76 -12.49
N ASP A 70 -22.78 22.56 -11.40
CA ASP A 70 -22.31 21.89 -10.20
C ASP A 70 -23.40 20.99 -9.62
N LEU A 71 -23.24 19.68 -9.82
CA LEU A 71 -24.10 18.67 -9.22
C LEU A 71 -23.56 18.13 -7.89
N ALA A 72 -22.33 18.48 -7.53
CA ALA A 72 -21.57 17.74 -6.51
C ALA A 72 -21.05 18.61 -5.36
N SER A 73 -21.22 19.94 -5.41
CA SER A 73 -20.65 20.86 -4.41
C SER A 73 -21.72 21.68 -3.66
N ASN A 74 -23.01 21.45 -3.91
CA ASN A 74 -24.09 22.10 -3.17
C ASN A 74 -24.13 21.60 -1.71
N PRO A 75 -23.80 22.45 -0.71
CA PRO A 75 -23.68 22.03 0.69
C PRO A 75 -24.99 21.53 1.29
N ARG A 76 -26.14 21.97 0.76
CA ARG A 76 -27.47 21.50 1.23
C ARG A 76 -27.71 20.04 0.85
N HIS A 77 -27.24 19.59 -0.30
CA HIS A 77 -27.43 18.22 -0.79
C HIS A 77 -26.39 17.23 -0.24
N LEU A 78 -25.25 17.74 0.23
CA LEU A 78 -24.19 16.93 0.85
C LEU A 78 -24.33 16.81 2.38
N LYS A 79 -25.30 17.50 3.00
CA LYS A 79 -25.49 17.47 4.45
C LYS A 79 -25.85 16.05 4.90
N GLY A 80 -24.93 15.38 5.59
CA GLY A 80 -25.11 14.01 6.09
C GLY A 80 -24.64 12.92 5.13
N PHE A 81 -24.22 13.27 3.91
CA PHE A 81 -23.69 12.31 2.95
C PHE A 81 -22.41 11.65 3.48
N GLY A 82 -22.32 10.32 3.39
CA GLY A 82 -21.16 9.53 3.86
C GLY A 82 -20.99 9.41 5.38
N ARG A 83 -21.99 9.82 6.18
CA ARG A 83 -21.94 9.71 7.65
C ARG A 83 -22.47 8.38 8.19
N ASP A 84 -23.17 7.60 7.37
CA ASP A 84 -23.80 6.32 7.77
C ASP A 84 -22.88 5.09 7.60
N ASP A 85 -21.67 5.29 7.10
CA ASP A 85 -20.73 4.23 6.71
C ASP A 85 -20.10 3.50 7.92
N ARG A 86 -20.38 3.93 9.16
CA ARG A 86 -19.87 3.31 10.41
C ARG A 86 -20.88 2.43 11.14
N GLY A 87 -21.97 2.00 10.50
CA GLY A 87 -23.08 1.26 11.13
C GLY A 87 -23.03 -0.28 11.12
N HIS A 88 -22.19 -0.94 10.31
CA HIS A 88 -22.25 -2.41 10.14
C HIS A 88 -20.92 -3.13 10.43
N ARG A 89 -20.47 -3.03 11.68
CA ARG A 89 -19.66 -4.09 12.32
C ARG A 89 -20.39 -4.55 13.58
N ARG A 90 -21.17 -5.62 13.46
CA ARG A 90 -21.53 -6.51 14.55
C ARG A 90 -21.00 -7.89 14.20
#